data_AF-G9KG87-F1
#
_entry.id   AF-G9KG87-F1
#
_cell.length_a   1.000
_cell.length_b   1.000
_cell.length_c   1.000
_cell.angle_alpha   90.00
_cell.angle_beta   90.00
_cell.angle_gamma   90.00
#
_symmetry.space_group_name_H-M   'P 1'
#
loop_
_entity.id
_entity.type
_entity.pdbx_description
1 polymer ?
#
loop_
_entity_poly.entity_id
_entity_poly.type
_entity_poly.pdbx_seq_one_letter_code
_entity_poly.pdbx_strand_id
1 'polypeptide(L)'
;KKMGSKEEENGQGHLKRKRPVKDRLGDRLEMDYKGRYEITEDDSQEKVADEISFRLQEPKKDLIMRVVRIIGNKKAIELLMETAEVEQNGGLFIMNGSRRRTPGGVFLNLLKNTPSISEEQIKDIFYIENQKEYENKKAARKRRTQVLGKKMKQAIKNLNFQEDDDTSRETFASDTNEALASLDEPQEGHGETKLDAEEAIEVDHSHDLDI
;
A
#
# COMPACT_ATOMS: atom_id res chain seq x y z
N LYS A 1 33.75 35.16 18.87
CA LYS A 1 33.02 35.81 17.75
C LYS A 1 33.59 35.24 16.45
N LYS A 2 32.93 34.26 15.83
CA LYS A 2 33.24 33.80 14.47
C LYS A 2 31.91 33.53 13.76
N MET A 3 31.72 34.27 12.67
CA MET A 3 30.65 34.17 11.67
C MET A 3 30.63 32.74 11.11
N GLY A 4 29.51 32.11 10.75
CA GLY A 4 28.29 32.68 10.19
C GLY A 4 28.39 32.70 8.67
N SER A 5 28.33 31.53 8.02
CA SER A 5 28.14 31.40 6.58
C SER A 5 26.84 30.62 6.33
N LYS A 6 25.77 31.38 6.07
CA LYS A 6 24.56 30.89 5.43
C LYS A 6 24.88 30.80 3.94
N GLU A 7 24.94 29.60 3.39
CA GLU A 7 24.86 29.39 1.96
C GLU A 7 23.40 29.11 1.61
N GLU A 8 22.77 30.15 1.07
CA GLU A 8 21.58 30.01 0.23
C GLU A 8 22.06 29.39 -1.09
N GLU A 9 21.65 28.17 -1.38
CA GLU A 9 21.82 27.60 -2.72
C GLU A 9 20.44 27.24 -3.31
N ASN A 10 20.03 28.14 -4.19
CA ASN A 10 19.26 27.94 -5.41
C ASN A 10 18.45 26.65 -5.56
N GLY A 11 17.13 26.84 -5.64
CA GLY A 11 16.18 25.85 -6.11
C GLY A 11 16.41 25.48 -7.58
N GLN A 12 17.15 24.39 -7.81
CA GLN A 12 17.00 23.59 -9.02
C GLN A 12 16.23 22.32 -8.67
N GLY A 13 15.18 22.07 -9.46
CA GLY A 13 14.22 21.00 -9.26
C GLY A 13 14.88 19.63 -9.38
N HIS A 14 15.43 19.12 -8.28
CA HIS A 14 15.67 17.70 -8.13
C HIS A 14 14.31 16.99 -8.19
N LEU A 15 14.07 16.23 -9.26
CA LEU A 15 13.06 15.17 -9.30
C LEU A 15 13.12 14.45 -7.95
N LYS A 16 12.10 14.68 -7.11
CA LYS A 16 12.21 14.50 -5.65
C LYS A 16 12.74 13.10 -5.33
N ARG A 17 14.05 12.99 -5.08
CA ARG A 17 14.66 11.76 -4.58
C ARG A 17 13.90 11.40 -3.32
N LYS A 18 13.47 10.14 -3.24
CA LYS A 18 12.80 9.65 -2.02
C LYS A 18 13.73 9.93 -0.85
N ARG A 19 13.17 10.43 0.25
CA ARG A 19 13.91 10.62 1.51
C ARG A 19 14.69 9.33 1.83
N PRO A 20 15.89 9.42 2.42
CA PRO A 20 16.67 8.24 2.75
C PRO A 20 15.85 7.25 3.58
N VAL A 21 16.17 5.96 3.48
CA VAL A 21 15.38 4.88 4.10
C VAL A 21 15.23 5.09 5.60
N LYS A 22 16.27 5.57 6.29
CA LYS A 22 16.28 5.85 7.73
C LYS A 22 15.21 6.86 8.14
N ASP A 23 15.15 8.01 7.45
CA ASP A 23 14.17 9.08 7.74
C ASP A 23 12.72 8.68 7.47
N ARG A 24 12.50 7.66 6.63
CA ARG A 24 11.15 7.19 6.30
C ARG A 24 10.60 6.17 7.28
N LEU A 25 11.48 5.41 7.92
CA LEU A 25 11.11 4.27 8.76
C LEU A 25 11.37 4.51 10.25
N GLY A 26 12.24 5.47 10.60
CA GLY A 26 12.62 5.75 11.97
C GLY A 26 13.72 4.81 12.48
N ASP A 27 13.78 4.69 13.80
CA ASP A 27 14.79 3.87 14.47
C ASP A 27 14.49 2.38 14.32
N ARG A 28 15.55 1.58 14.45
CA ARG A 28 15.47 0.13 14.38
C ARG A 28 14.65 -0.39 15.56
N LEU A 29 13.59 -1.14 15.26
CA LEU A 29 12.90 -1.98 16.24
C LEU A 29 13.71 -3.26 16.45
N GLU A 30 14.00 -3.56 17.71
CA GLU A 30 14.75 -4.75 18.12
C GLU A 30 13.82 -5.72 18.85
N MET A 31 14.07 -7.02 18.68
CA MET A 31 13.27 -8.07 19.31
C MET A 31 13.55 -8.09 20.82
N ASP A 32 12.50 -8.19 21.63
CA ASP A 32 12.65 -8.51 23.05
C ASP A 32 12.76 -10.02 23.22
N TYR A 33 13.97 -10.53 23.43
CA TYR A 33 14.25 -11.95 23.59
C TYR A 33 13.73 -12.51 24.92
N LYS A 34 13.65 -11.68 25.98
CA LYS A 34 13.20 -12.13 27.29
C LYS A 34 11.67 -12.19 27.31
N GLY A 35 11.03 -11.17 26.75
CA GLY A 35 9.60 -10.97 26.90
C GLY A 35 9.21 -10.72 28.36
N ARG A 36 7.90 -10.69 28.62
CA ARG A 36 7.32 -10.44 29.94
C ARG A 36 7.11 -11.73 30.72
N TYR A 37 6.75 -12.81 30.03
CA TYR A 37 6.44 -14.09 30.63
C TYR A 37 6.94 -15.26 29.78
N GLU A 38 7.17 -16.40 30.41
CA GLU A 38 7.37 -17.67 29.71
C GLU A 38 6.03 -18.13 29.15
N ILE A 39 6.06 -18.58 27.89
CA ILE A 39 4.88 -19.09 27.17
C ILE A 39 5.04 -20.58 26.96
N THR A 40 4.00 -21.33 27.29
CA THR A 40 3.93 -22.77 27.05
C THR A 40 2.80 -23.09 26.07
N GLU A 41 2.79 -24.31 25.53
CA GLU A 41 1.76 -24.75 24.58
C GLU A 41 0.35 -24.77 25.19
N ASP A 42 0.27 -24.93 26.51
CA ASP A 42 -0.98 -25.04 27.30
C ASP A 42 -1.60 -23.67 27.66
N ASP A 43 -0.89 -22.58 27.40
CA ASP A 43 -1.39 -21.24 27.66
C ASP A 43 -2.56 -20.86 26.73
N SER A 44 -3.37 -19.88 27.16
CA SER A 44 -4.43 -19.35 26.31
C SER A 44 -3.85 -18.74 25.02
N GLN A 45 -4.53 -18.94 23.90
CA GLN A 45 -4.13 -18.39 22.59
C GLN A 45 -3.93 -16.86 22.66
N GLU A 46 -4.74 -16.18 23.47
CA GLU A 46 -4.64 -14.74 23.70
C GLU A 46 -3.33 -14.34 24.38
N LYS A 47 -2.94 -15.06 25.43
CA LYS A 47 -1.70 -14.81 26.15
C LYS A 47 -0.47 -15.08 25.27
N VAL A 48 -0.48 -16.20 24.55
CA VAL A 48 0.62 -16.58 23.64
C VAL A 48 0.82 -15.52 22.56
N ALA A 49 -0.26 -15.09 21.92
CA ALA A 49 -0.20 -14.10 20.86
C ALA A 49 0.14 -12.69 21.35
N ASP A 50 -0.37 -12.23 22.50
CA ASP A 50 0.01 -10.92 23.04
C ASP A 50 1.51 -10.91 23.37
N GLU A 51 2.04 -12.03 23.89
CA GLU A 51 3.47 -12.17 24.15
C GLU A 51 4.31 -12.20 22.87
N ILE A 52 3.89 -12.96 21.86
CA ILE A 52 4.55 -12.95 20.54
C ILE A 52 4.54 -11.54 19.96
N SER A 53 3.39 -10.84 20.01
CA SER A 53 3.28 -9.48 19.49
C SER A 53 4.19 -8.49 20.23
N PHE A 54 4.34 -8.66 21.54
CA PHE A 54 5.21 -7.86 22.37
C PHE A 54 6.69 -8.10 22.03
N ARG A 55 7.13 -9.37 21.99
CA ARG A 55 8.52 -9.72 21.66
C ARG A 55 8.93 -9.23 20.27
N LEU A 56 8.04 -9.34 19.28
CA LEU A 56 8.30 -8.93 17.91
C LEU A 56 8.13 -7.41 17.67
N GLN A 57 7.65 -6.67 18.67
CA GLN A 57 7.23 -5.26 18.56
C GLN A 57 6.26 -5.02 17.41
N GLU A 58 5.30 -5.94 17.22
CA GLU A 58 4.37 -5.90 16.10
C GLU A 58 3.20 -4.95 16.39
N PRO A 59 2.97 -3.90 15.57
CA PRO A 59 1.86 -2.97 15.79
C PRO A 59 0.49 -3.63 15.60
N LYS A 60 0.40 -4.68 14.76
CA LYS A 60 -0.85 -5.36 14.40
C LYS A 60 -1.07 -6.62 15.23
N LYS A 61 -1.40 -6.44 16.52
CA LYS A 61 -1.66 -7.56 17.45
C LYS A 61 -2.73 -8.54 16.95
N ASP A 62 -3.78 -8.03 16.31
CA ASP A 62 -4.86 -8.86 15.75
C ASP A 62 -4.37 -9.83 14.66
N LEU A 63 -3.33 -9.46 13.91
CA LEU A 63 -2.75 -10.34 12.89
C LEU A 63 -2.06 -11.52 13.58
N ILE A 64 -1.28 -11.26 14.63
CA ILE A 64 -0.62 -12.31 15.42
C ILE A 64 -1.64 -13.20 16.12
N MET A 65 -2.74 -12.63 16.64
CA MET A 65 -3.85 -13.41 17.18
C MET A 65 -4.38 -14.44 16.17
N ARG A 66 -4.62 -14.01 14.93
CA ARG A 66 -5.12 -14.90 13.88
C ARG A 66 -4.10 -15.96 13.50
N VAL A 67 -2.82 -15.62 13.47
CA VAL A 67 -1.75 -16.59 13.28
C VAL A 67 -1.88 -17.70 14.32
N VAL A 68 -1.82 -17.38 15.62
CA VAL A 68 -1.91 -18.37 16.71
C VAL A 68 -3.21 -19.18 16.64
N ARG A 69 -4.33 -18.55 16.31
CA ARG A 69 -5.63 -19.22 16.20
C ARG A 69 -5.69 -20.24 15.06
N ILE A 70 -5.07 -19.94 13.91
CA ILE A 70 -5.14 -20.78 12.70
C ILE A 70 -4.07 -21.89 12.72
N ILE A 71 -2.85 -21.57 13.16
CA ILE A 71 -1.73 -22.52 13.14
C ILE A 71 -1.61 -23.31 14.46
N GLY A 72 -2.11 -22.76 15.56
CA GLY A 72 -2.00 -23.31 16.91
C GLY A 72 -0.83 -22.74 17.73
N ASN A 73 -0.91 -22.90 19.05
CA ASN A 73 0.08 -22.40 20.01
C ASN A 73 1.48 -22.96 19.73
N LYS A 74 1.58 -24.28 19.57
CA LYS A 74 2.85 -24.98 19.35
C LYS A 74 3.64 -24.43 18.17
N LYS A 75 3.03 -24.41 16.99
CA LYS A 75 3.66 -23.89 15.76
C LYS A 75 3.99 -22.40 15.87
N ALA A 76 3.15 -21.62 16.55
CA ALA A 76 3.43 -20.21 16.76
C ALA A 76 4.66 -19.96 17.65
N ILE A 77 4.84 -20.78 18.68
CA ILE A 77 6.02 -20.74 19.57
C ILE A 77 7.26 -21.21 18.80
N GLU A 78 7.17 -22.29 18.02
CA GLU A 78 8.26 -22.76 17.16
C GLU A 78 8.73 -21.66 16.19
N LEU A 79 7.80 -20.98 15.50
CA LEU A 79 8.11 -19.85 14.62
C LEU A 79 8.77 -18.69 15.36
N LEU A 80 8.38 -18.43 16.61
CA LEU A 80 9.00 -17.40 17.43
C LEU A 80 10.46 -17.73 17.74
N MET A 81 10.76 -19.00 18.05
CA MET A 81 12.11 -19.48 18.30
C MET A 81 12.98 -19.37 17.04
N GLU A 82 12.46 -19.81 15.90
CA GLU A 82 13.16 -19.69 14.61
C GLU A 82 13.41 -18.20 14.26
N THR A 83 12.44 -17.32 14.53
CA THR A 83 12.60 -15.88 14.34
C THR A 83 13.74 -15.32 15.20
N ALA A 84 13.85 -15.76 16.46
CA ALA A 84 14.90 -15.32 17.36
C ALA A 84 16.30 -15.77 16.87
N GLU A 85 16.42 -17.00 16.39
CA GLU A 85 17.68 -17.52 15.81
C GLU A 85 18.07 -16.74 14.55
N VAL A 86 17.11 -16.50 13.65
CA VAL A 86 17.35 -15.73 12.43
C VAL A 86 17.76 -14.29 12.75
N GLU A 87 17.13 -13.64 13.75
CA GLU A 87 17.50 -12.29 14.17
C GLU A 87 18.90 -12.23 14.80
N GLN A 88 19.27 -13.21 15.63
CA GLN A 88 20.62 -13.35 16.19
C GLN A 88 21.69 -13.56 15.12
N ASN A 89 21.36 -14.29 14.05
CA ASN A 89 22.22 -14.53 12.89
C ASN A 89 22.31 -13.32 11.93
N GLY A 90 21.81 -12.15 12.33
CA GLY A 90 21.89 -10.93 11.52
C GLY A 90 20.59 -10.58 10.78
N GLY A 91 19.51 -11.33 11.00
CA GLY A 91 18.17 -11.08 10.46
C GLY A 91 18.05 -11.29 8.95
N LEU A 92 16.90 -10.92 8.38
CA LEU A 92 16.64 -11.05 6.94
C LEU A 92 16.56 -9.71 6.24
N PHE A 93 17.02 -9.65 4.99
CA PHE A 93 16.80 -8.51 4.11
C PHE A 93 15.53 -8.71 3.27
N ILE A 94 15.03 -7.61 2.71
CA ILE A 94 14.04 -7.69 1.63
C ILE A 94 14.71 -8.30 0.40
N MET A 95 13.93 -8.93 -0.47
CA MET A 95 14.39 -9.52 -1.74
C MET A 95 15.28 -8.56 -2.56
N ASN A 96 15.01 -7.26 -2.50
CA ASN A 96 15.80 -6.25 -3.21
C ASN A 96 17.08 -5.80 -2.47
N GLY A 97 17.44 -6.42 -1.34
CA GLY A 97 18.61 -6.10 -0.51
C GLY A 97 18.62 -4.71 0.14
N SER A 98 17.65 -3.85 -0.18
CA SER A 98 17.71 -2.42 0.17
C SER A 98 17.57 -2.12 1.66
N ARG A 99 16.96 -3.04 2.41
CA ARG A 99 16.74 -2.89 3.85
C ARG A 99 16.62 -4.23 4.54
N ARG A 100 17.04 -4.26 5.80
CA ARG A 100 16.72 -5.33 6.74
C ARG A 100 15.21 -5.30 7.07
N ARG A 101 14.64 -6.45 7.32
CA ARG A 101 13.29 -6.62 7.86
C ARG A 101 13.30 -6.32 9.36
N THR A 102 12.12 -5.97 9.88
CA THR A 102 11.87 -5.90 11.32
C THR A 102 11.68 -7.32 11.87
N PRO A 103 11.85 -7.57 13.18
CA PRO A 103 11.58 -8.88 13.77
C PRO A 103 10.19 -9.43 13.41
N GLY A 104 9.13 -8.63 13.51
CA GLY A 104 7.79 -9.02 13.03
C GLY A 104 7.74 -9.33 11.52
N GLY A 105 8.50 -8.61 10.70
CA GLY A 105 8.62 -8.88 9.27
C GLY A 105 9.44 -10.13 8.93
N VAL A 106 10.33 -10.57 9.83
CA VAL A 106 11.04 -11.86 9.76
C VAL A 106 10.05 -12.98 10.12
N PHE A 107 9.34 -12.86 11.25
CA PHE A 107 8.32 -13.83 11.67
C PHE A 107 7.28 -14.09 10.58
N LEU A 108 6.70 -13.04 9.99
CA LEU A 108 5.73 -13.17 8.89
C LEU A 108 6.35 -13.69 7.59
N ASN A 109 7.68 -13.59 7.42
CA ASN A 109 8.38 -14.21 6.30
C ASN A 109 8.50 -15.73 6.49
N LEU A 110 8.91 -16.14 7.69
CA LEU A 110 9.04 -17.55 8.07
C LEU A 110 7.68 -18.23 7.98
N LEU A 111 6.62 -17.60 8.48
CA LEU A 111 5.24 -18.07 8.35
C LEU A 111 4.85 -18.41 6.90
N LYS A 112 5.31 -17.62 5.92
CA LYS A 112 5.00 -17.83 4.50
C LYS A 112 5.85 -18.91 3.83
N ASN A 113 7.02 -19.18 4.37
CA ASN A 113 7.98 -20.13 3.81
C ASN A 113 7.98 -21.48 4.54
N THR A 114 7.28 -21.58 5.67
CA THR A 114 7.21 -22.80 6.46
C THR A 114 6.35 -23.83 5.73
N PRO A 115 6.90 -24.99 5.29
CA PRO A 115 6.14 -25.98 4.54
C PRO A 115 5.04 -26.66 5.38
N SER A 116 5.11 -26.56 6.70
CA SER A 116 4.11 -27.11 7.63
C SER A 116 2.80 -26.31 7.69
N ILE A 117 2.69 -25.19 6.96
CA ILE A 117 1.53 -24.30 6.95
C ILE A 117 1.01 -24.24 5.51
N SER A 118 -0.28 -24.52 5.32
CA SER A 118 -0.86 -24.53 3.99
C SER A 118 -1.04 -23.10 3.46
N GLU A 119 -1.03 -22.96 2.14
CA GLU A 119 -1.33 -21.67 1.50
C GLU A 119 -2.73 -21.15 1.84
N GLU A 120 -3.69 -22.05 2.09
CA GLU A 120 -5.04 -21.70 2.53
C GLU A 120 -5.02 -21.07 3.92
N GLN A 121 -4.28 -21.65 4.86
CA GLN A 121 -4.09 -21.06 6.19
C GLN A 121 -3.44 -19.68 6.10
N ILE A 122 -2.44 -19.51 5.23
CA ILE A 122 -1.80 -18.20 5.00
C ILE A 122 -2.82 -17.21 4.43
N LYS A 123 -3.61 -17.61 3.43
CA LYS A 123 -4.66 -16.76 2.85
C LYS A 123 -5.66 -16.31 3.91
N ASP A 124 -6.10 -17.22 4.78
CA ASP A 124 -7.04 -16.90 5.86
C ASP A 124 -6.46 -15.92 6.89
N ILE A 125 -5.19 -16.10 7.29
CA ILE A 125 -4.50 -15.19 8.21
C ILE A 125 -4.47 -13.76 7.66
N PHE A 126 -4.15 -13.62 6.37
CA PHE A 126 -3.96 -12.32 5.72
C PHE A 126 -5.21 -11.75 5.04
N TYR A 127 -6.32 -12.47 4.99
CA TYR A 127 -7.55 -12.07 4.29
C TYR A 127 -8.02 -10.66 4.67
N ILE A 128 -8.21 -10.41 5.98
CA ILE A 128 -8.65 -9.11 6.51
C ILE A 128 -7.65 -8.00 6.19
N GLU A 129 -6.36 -8.32 6.25
CA GLU A 129 -5.27 -7.37 6.00
C GLU A 129 -5.24 -6.95 4.52
N ASN A 130 -5.41 -7.92 3.63
CA ASN A 130 -5.45 -7.70 2.19
C ASN A 130 -6.70 -6.89 1.78
N GLN A 131 -7.86 -7.16 2.40
CA GLN A 131 -9.08 -6.40 2.17
C GLN A 131 -8.91 -4.93 2.60
N LYS A 132 -8.40 -4.68 3.80
CA LYS A 132 -8.09 -3.32 4.28
C LYS A 132 -7.07 -2.62 3.37
N GLU A 133 -6.04 -3.33 2.91
CA GLU A 133 -5.04 -2.77 2.00
C GLU A 133 -5.67 -2.36 0.65
N TYR A 134 -6.57 -3.19 0.10
CA TYR A 134 -7.28 -2.89 -1.13
C TYR A 134 -8.14 -1.61 -1.01
N GLU A 135 -8.93 -1.50 0.05
CA GLU A 135 -9.76 -0.32 0.33
C GLU A 135 -8.90 0.94 0.50
N ASN A 136 -7.79 0.83 1.26
CA ASN A 136 -6.85 1.93 1.44
C ASN A 136 -6.21 2.39 0.12
N LYS A 137 -5.84 1.46 -0.76
CA LYS A 137 -5.32 1.77 -2.10
C LYS A 137 -6.38 2.48 -2.95
N LYS A 138 -7.63 2.02 -2.93
CA LYS A 138 -8.75 2.66 -3.64
C LYS A 138 -8.99 4.09 -3.13
N ALA A 139 -9.01 4.29 -1.81
CA ALA A 139 -9.16 5.60 -1.19
C ALA A 139 -7.98 6.54 -1.52
N ALA A 140 -6.74 6.05 -1.47
CA ALA A 140 -5.55 6.82 -1.82
C ALA A 140 -5.55 7.26 -3.28
N ARG A 141 -5.97 6.39 -4.22
CA ARG A 141 -6.16 6.76 -5.63
C ARG A 141 -7.18 7.89 -5.79
N LYS A 142 -8.36 7.77 -5.16
CA LYS A 142 -9.40 8.81 -5.19
C LYS A 142 -8.88 10.15 -4.65
N ARG A 143 -8.17 10.14 -3.51
CA ARG A 143 -7.54 11.35 -2.93
C ARG A 143 -6.52 11.98 -3.87
N ARG A 144 -5.67 11.17 -4.53
CA ARG A 144 -4.67 11.66 -5.49
C ARG A 144 -5.34 12.36 -6.68
N THR A 145 -6.39 11.76 -7.25
CA THR A 145 -7.16 12.36 -8.34
C THR A 145 -7.80 13.68 -7.92
N GLN A 146 -8.40 13.72 -6.74
CA GLN A 146 -9.01 14.95 -6.22
C GLN A 146 -7.98 16.07 -6.00
N VAL A 147 -6.80 15.76 -5.45
CA VAL A 147 -5.71 16.74 -5.26
C VAL A 147 -5.20 17.24 -6.60
N LEU A 148 -5.07 16.37 -7.61
CA LEU A 148 -4.68 16.76 -8.96
C LEU A 148 -5.71 17.70 -9.60
N GLY A 149 -7.00 17.37 -9.51
CA GLY A 149 -8.09 18.22 -10.00
C GLY A 149 -8.13 19.59 -9.32
N LYS A 150 -7.93 19.66 -8.00
CA LYS A 150 -7.80 20.93 -7.27
C LYS A 150 -6.62 21.77 -7.76
N LYS A 151 -5.46 21.14 -7.96
CA LYS A 151 -4.26 21.82 -8.51
C LYS A 151 -4.48 22.32 -9.93
N MET A 152 -5.13 21.51 -10.78
CA MET A 152 -5.46 21.89 -12.15
C MET A 152 -6.43 23.09 -12.17
N LYS A 153 -7.49 23.06 -11.34
CA LYS A 153 -8.42 24.19 -11.20
C LYS A 153 -7.73 25.46 -10.71
N GLN A 154 -6.78 25.34 -9.77
CA GLN A 154 -5.98 26.47 -9.30
C GLN A 154 -5.04 27.01 -10.39
N ALA A 155 -4.40 26.14 -11.17
CA ALA A 155 -3.55 26.54 -12.28
C ALA A 155 -4.35 27.27 -13.36
N ILE A 156 -5.51 26.75 -13.76
CA ILE A 156 -6.42 27.42 -14.70
C ILE A 156 -6.86 28.78 -14.15
N LYS A 157 -7.29 28.85 -12.88
CA LYS A 157 -7.68 30.13 -12.26
C LYS A 157 -6.54 31.15 -12.29
N ASN A 158 -5.31 30.73 -12.02
CA ASN A 158 -4.15 31.61 -12.03
C ASN A 158 -3.73 32.03 -13.45
N LEU A 159 -3.96 31.18 -14.46
CA LEU A 159 -3.74 31.52 -15.87
C LEU A 159 -4.83 32.44 -16.42
N ASN A 160 -6.03 32.43 -15.84
CA ASN A 160 -7.17 33.25 -16.27
C ASN A 160 -7.11 34.71 -15.78
N PHE A 161 -5.92 35.22 -15.41
CA PHE A 161 -5.65 36.64 -15.20
C PHE A 161 -5.12 37.27 -16.49
N GLN A 162 -6.00 37.32 -17.49
CA GLN A 162 -6.08 38.40 -18.45
C GLN A 162 -7.58 38.69 -18.56
N GLU A 163 -8.01 39.68 -17.78
CA GLU A 163 -9.28 40.35 -17.99
C GLU A 163 -9.18 41.08 -19.32
N ASP A 164 -9.38 40.35 -20.42
CA ASP A 164 -9.96 40.98 -21.59
C ASP A 164 -11.46 41.05 -21.28
N ASP A 165 -11.80 42.22 -20.75
CA ASP A 165 -13.14 42.76 -20.62
C ASP A 165 -13.75 42.84 -22.03
N ASP A 166 -14.22 41.71 -22.55
CA ASP A 166 -14.89 41.69 -23.85
C ASP A 166 -16.24 40.99 -23.75
N THR A 167 -17.27 41.81 -23.97
CA THR A 167 -18.71 41.62 -23.89
C THR A 167 -19.26 40.57 -24.86
N SER A 168 -18.72 39.36 -24.85
CA SER A 168 -19.08 38.28 -25.80
C SER A 168 -19.35 36.92 -25.12
N ARG A 169 -19.44 36.83 -23.80
CA ARG A 169 -19.61 35.57 -23.02
C ARG A 169 -21.03 34.99 -22.96
N GLU A 170 -22.03 35.61 -23.57
CA GLU A 170 -23.44 35.19 -23.47
C GLU A 170 -23.85 34.14 -24.53
N THR A 171 -23.12 33.96 -25.63
CA THR A 171 -23.60 33.15 -26.76
C THR A 171 -23.17 31.69 -26.75
N PHE A 172 -22.06 31.33 -26.10
CA PHE A 172 -21.55 29.94 -26.12
C PHE A 172 -22.16 29.03 -25.05
N ALA A 173 -22.69 29.60 -23.96
CA ALA A 173 -23.25 28.79 -22.87
C ALA A 173 -24.59 28.16 -23.25
N SER A 174 -25.37 28.81 -24.12
CA SER A 174 -26.68 28.33 -24.57
C SER A 174 -26.58 27.06 -25.43
N ASP A 175 -25.63 27.01 -26.36
CA ASP A 175 -25.46 25.86 -27.27
C ASP A 175 -25.07 24.58 -26.52
N THR A 176 -24.31 24.69 -25.41
CA THR A 176 -23.90 23.51 -24.63
C THR A 176 -25.04 22.92 -23.79
N ASN A 177 -25.97 23.75 -23.33
CA ASN A 177 -27.11 23.31 -22.55
C ASN A 177 -28.20 22.72 -23.46
N GLU A 178 -28.33 23.24 -24.69
CA GLU A 178 -29.20 22.70 -25.74
C GLU A 178 -28.74 21.31 -26.24
N ALA A 179 -27.43 21.12 -26.42
CA ALA A 179 -26.88 19.83 -26.82
C ALA A 179 -27.03 18.74 -25.74
N LEU A 180 -26.93 19.11 -24.45
CA LEU A 180 -27.12 18.17 -23.33
C LEU A 180 -28.59 17.80 -23.10
N ALA A 181 -29.52 18.73 -23.34
CA ALA A 181 -30.96 18.46 -23.23
C ALA A 181 -31.49 17.51 -24.31
N SER A 182 -30.79 17.38 -25.43
CA SER A 182 -31.18 16.53 -26.57
C SER A 182 -30.81 15.04 -26.40
N LEU A 183 -30.04 14.68 -25.38
CA LEU A 183 -29.56 13.31 -25.12
C LEU A 183 -30.38 12.55 -24.08
N ASP A 184 -31.33 13.21 -23.41
CA ASP A 184 -32.06 12.65 -22.25
C ASP A 184 -33.54 12.35 -22.57
N GLU A 185 -33.93 12.23 -23.85
CA GLU A 185 -35.23 11.67 -24.23
C GLU A 185 -35.17 10.12 -24.25
N PRO A 186 -35.96 9.42 -23.41
CA PRO A 186 -36.07 7.97 -23.48
C PRO A 186 -37.09 7.57 -24.56
N GLN A 187 -36.62 6.99 -25.67
CA GLN A 187 -37.47 6.17 -26.53
C GLN A 187 -37.39 4.70 -26.09
N GLU A 188 -38.46 4.24 -25.43
CA GLU A 188 -38.81 2.82 -25.36
C GLU A 188 -39.10 2.29 -26.77
N GLY A 189 -38.54 1.12 -27.11
CA GLY A 189 -39.14 0.21 -28.09
C GLY A 189 -38.28 -0.24 -29.27
N HIS A 190 -37.70 -1.43 -29.11
CA HIS A 190 -37.48 -2.49 -30.12
C HIS A 190 -36.70 -2.22 -31.43
N GLY A 191 -35.66 -3.05 -31.66
CA GLY A 191 -35.33 -3.54 -33.00
C GLY A 191 -33.85 -3.62 -33.36
N GLU A 192 -33.26 -4.79 -33.09
CA GLU A 192 -32.13 -5.46 -33.76
C GLU A 192 -31.30 -4.67 -34.80
N THR A 193 -29.98 -4.59 -34.59
CA THR A 193 -28.99 -4.89 -35.64
C THR A 193 -27.70 -5.40 -34.99
N LYS A 194 -27.34 -6.64 -35.35
CA LYS A 194 -25.96 -7.15 -35.29
C LYS A 194 -25.04 -6.20 -36.04
N LEU A 195 -23.78 -6.07 -35.62
CA LEU A 195 -22.59 -6.40 -36.42
C LEU A 195 -21.31 -6.15 -35.59
N ASP A 196 -20.63 -7.27 -35.37
CA ASP A 196 -19.20 -7.51 -35.11
C ASP A 196 -18.25 -6.32 -34.94
N ALA A 197 -17.64 -6.24 -33.75
CA ALA A 197 -16.37 -5.57 -33.53
C ALA A 197 -15.32 -6.64 -33.21
N GLU A 198 -14.56 -7.02 -34.24
CA GLU A 198 -13.25 -7.66 -34.08
C GLU A 198 -12.32 -6.64 -33.38
N GLU A 199 -12.25 -6.74 -32.06
CA GLU A 199 -11.24 -6.07 -31.25
C GLU A 199 -9.94 -6.86 -31.39
N ALA A 200 -9.07 -6.42 -32.30
CA ALA A 200 -7.68 -6.89 -32.36
C ALA A 200 -6.96 -6.44 -31.08
N ILE A 201 -6.98 -7.31 -30.08
CA ILE A 201 -6.19 -7.20 -28.86
C ILE A 201 -4.75 -7.56 -29.24
N GLU A 202 -3.89 -6.56 -29.48
CA GLU A 202 -2.44 -6.76 -29.48
C GLU A 202 -1.97 -7.01 -28.05
N VAL A 203 -1.84 -8.31 -27.76
CA VAL A 203 -1.26 -8.83 -26.53
C VAL A 203 0.26 -8.92 -26.73
N ASP A 204 1.02 -7.95 -26.21
CA ASP A 204 2.48 -8.10 -26.08
C ASP A 204 2.78 -9.01 -24.86
N HIS A 205 2.90 -10.31 -25.13
CA HIS A 205 3.50 -11.29 -24.23
C HIS A 205 5.02 -11.28 -24.42
N SER A 206 5.73 -10.55 -23.56
CA SER A 206 7.18 -10.69 -23.43
C SER A 206 7.56 -11.50 -22.18
N HIS A 207 7.33 -12.80 -22.28
CA HIS A 207 8.17 -13.79 -21.62
C HIS A 207 8.41 -14.95 -22.61
N ASP A 208 9.63 -15.04 -23.11
CA ASP A 208 10.23 -16.35 -23.27
C ASP A 208 11.70 -16.33 -22.86
N LEU A 209 12.07 -17.39 -22.15
CA LEU A 209 13.38 -17.71 -21.63
C LEU A 209 14.11 -18.59 -22.66
N ASP A 210 15.44 -18.44 -22.65
CA ASP A 210 16.48 -19.44 -22.95
C ASP A 210 16.60 -20.03 -24.38
N ILE A 211 17.76 -19.76 -25.02
CA ILE A 211 18.87 -20.71 -25.30
C ILE A 211 20.19 -19.94 -25.19
#